data_AF-A0A7Y4TDI6-F1
#
_entry.id   AF-A0A7Y4TDI6-F1
#
_cell.length_a   1.000
_cell.length_b   1.000
_cell.length_c   1.000
_cell.angle_alpha   90.00
_cell.angle_beta   90.00
_cell.angle_gamma   90.00
#
_symmetry.space_group_name_H-M   'P 1'
#
loop_
_entity.id
_entity.type
_entity.pdbx_description
1 polymer ?
#
loop_
_entity_poly.entity_id
_entity_poly.type
_entity_poly.pdbx_seq_one_letter_code
_entity_poly.pdbx_strand_id
1 'polypeptide(L)'
;VADGVYAAAQAARGREGYAVFCGSCHATDLSGTNSGDSGAPPLKREGFMEGSDVSALFTKTQRTMPFDAPGALTAAEYADIVAFILQENGFPAGDQDLPSDAERLRGIRILRRAD
;
A
#
# COMPACT_ATOMS: atom_id res chain seq x y z
N VAL A 1 -2.66 0.52 -11.67
CA VAL A 1 -1.76 -0.58 -12.10
C VAL A 1 -2.56 -1.40 -13.09
N ALA A 2 -2.23 -1.36 -14.37
CA ALA A 2 -3.02 -2.12 -15.36
C ALA A 2 -2.62 -3.61 -15.37
N ASP A 3 -1.35 -3.90 -15.10
CA ASP A 3 -0.77 -5.24 -15.22
C ASP A 3 -0.29 -5.70 -13.85
N GLY A 4 -0.61 -6.93 -13.44
CA GLY A 4 -0.28 -7.45 -12.12
C GLY A 4 1.20 -7.33 -11.75
N VAL A 5 1.53 -6.33 -10.92
CA VAL A 5 2.91 -5.98 -10.51
C VAL A 5 3.29 -6.51 -9.13
N TYR A 6 2.41 -7.31 -8.52
CA TYR A 6 2.63 -7.92 -7.22
C TYR A 6 2.08 -9.35 -7.23
N ALA A 7 2.73 -10.26 -6.49
CA ALA A 7 2.23 -11.62 -6.36
C ALA A 7 1.15 -11.73 -5.29
N ALA A 8 0.21 -12.65 -5.46
CA ALA A 8 -0.83 -12.90 -4.45
C ALA A 8 -0.23 -13.30 -3.08
N ALA A 9 0.86 -14.07 -3.08
CA ALA A 9 1.59 -14.44 -1.88
C ALA A 9 2.22 -13.21 -1.19
N GLN A 10 2.68 -12.24 -1.97
CA GLN A 10 3.22 -10.99 -1.45
C GLN A 10 2.15 -10.16 -0.74
N ALA A 11 0.99 -9.99 -1.36
CA ALA A 11 -0.14 -9.30 -0.75
C ALA A 11 -0.64 -9.99 0.52
N ALA A 12 -0.59 -11.34 0.58
CA ALA A 12 -0.95 -12.09 1.78
C ALA A 12 -0.02 -11.78 2.97
N ARG A 13 1.30 -11.75 2.76
CA ARG A 13 2.27 -11.30 3.78
C ARG A 13 2.03 -9.84 4.18
N GLY A 14 1.76 -9.00 3.17
CA GLY A 14 1.42 -7.60 3.34
C GLY A 14 0.22 -7.37 4.24
N ARG A 15 -0.82 -8.20 4.12
CA ARG A 15 -2.01 -8.16 4.97
C ARG A 15 -1.69 -8.42 6.43
N GLU A 16 -0.82 -9.38 6.72
CA GLU A 16 -0.38 -9.71 8.08
C GLU A 16 0.40 -8.55 8.69
N GLY A 17 1.39 -8.01 7.97
CA GLY A 17 2.15 -6.84 8.39
C GLY A 17 1.24 -5.61 8.58
N TYR A 18 0.34 -5.35 7.65
CA TYR A 18 -0.60 -4.24 7.72
C TYR A 18 -1.49 -4.33 8.97
N ALA A 19 -2.02 -5.52 9.29
CA ALA A 19 -2.86 -5.70 10.47
C ALA A 19 -2.12 -5.36 11.78
N VAL A 20 -0.81 -5.65 11.84
CA VAL A 20 0.04 -5.37 13.00
C VAL A 20 0.42 -3.89 13.09
N PHE A 21 0.87 -3.30 11.98
CA PHE A 21 1.53 -1.99 11.99
C PHE A 21 0.63 -0.82 11.57
N CYS A 22 -0.49 -1.08 10.89
CA CYS A 22 -1.32 -0.05 10.27
C CYS A 22 -2.81 -0.15 10.67
N GLY A 23 -3.28 -1.36 10.98
CA GLY A 23 -4.70 -1.67 11.15
C GLY A 23 -5.36 -0.98 12.35
N SER A 24 -4.61 -0.61 13.38
CA SER A 24 -5.13 0.12 14.55
C SER A 24 -5.66 1.51 14.20
N CYS A 25 -5.05 2.18 13.21
CA CYS A 25 -5.42 3.54 12.80
C CYS A 25 -6.15 3.57 11.44
N HIS A 26 -5.78 2.68 10.51
CA HIS A 26 -6.36 2.67 9.17
C HIS A 26 -7.49 1.63 8.99
N ALA A 27 -7.87 0.95 10.08
CA ALA A 27 -8.75 -0.22 10.10
C ALA A 27 -8.19 -1.41 9.30
N THR A 28 -8.48 -2.64 9.72
CA THR A 28 -7.98 -3.84 9.03
C THR A 28 -8.46 -4.00 7.58
N ASP A 29 -9.52 -3.29 7.22
CA ASP A 29 -10.13 -3.28 5.88
C ASP A 29 -9.81 -1.99 5.08
N LEU A 30 -8.82 -1.20 5.52
CA LEU A 30 -8.39 0.06 4.90
C LEU A 30 -9.46 1.16 4.87
N SER A 31 -10.57 0.99 5.59
CA SER A 31 -11.65 2.01 5.61
C SER A 31 -11.28 3.29 6.34
N GLY A 32 -10.15 3.29 7.08
CA GLY A 32 -9.77 4.39 7.95
C GLY A 32 -10.64 4.43 9.21
N THR A 33 -10.07 4.87 10.32
CA THR A 33 -10.87 5.18 11.51
C THR A 33 -11.23 6.67 11.44
N ASN A 34 -12.40 7.01 10.91
CA ASN A 34 -12.89 8.39 10.90
C ASN A 34 -13.17 8.85 12.34
N SER A 35 -12.17 9.41 13.02
CA SER A 35 -12.26 9.89 14.40
C SER A 35 -11.53 11.22 14.55
N GLY A 36 -11.99 12.26 13.83
CA GLY A 36 -11.48 13.62 13.96
C GLY A 36 -9.96 13.73 13.81
N ASP A 37 -9.32 14.54 14.65
CA ASP A 37 -7.87 14.81 14.64
C ASP A 37 -6.99 13.58 14.98
N SER A 38 -7.59 12.47 15.40
CA SER A 38 -6.89 11.23 15.78
C SER A 38 -7.14 10.07 14.81
N GLY A 39 -7.95 10.29 13.77
CA GLY A 39 -8.28 9.29 12.77
C GLY A 39 -7.26 9.24 11.63
N ALA A 40 -7.05 8.05 11.05
CA ALA A 40 -6.28 7.93 9.82
C ALA A 40 -7.21 7.81 8.61
N PRO A 41 -6.84 8.41 7.45
CA PRO A 41 -7.70 8.41 6.28
C PRO A 41 -7.89 7.00 5.72
N PRO A 42 -8.99 6.76 4.97
CA PRO A 42 -9.15 5.54 4.20
C PRO A 42 -7.99 5.35 3.23
N LEU A 43 -7.50 4.12 3.12
CA LEU A 43 -6.47 3.70 2.16
C LEU A 43 -7.07 2.91 0.99
N LYS A 44 -8.40 2.94 0.84
CA LYS A 44 -9.15 2.33 -0.26
C LYS A 44 -10.01 3.36 -1.01
N ARG A 45 -10.32 3.06 -2.28
CA ARG A 45 -11.14 3.83 -3.25
C ARG A 45 -10.37 4.89 -4.04
N GLU A 46 -11.03 5.42 -5.06
CA GLU A 46 -10.49 6.28 -6.12
C GLU A 46 -9.62 7.42 -5.59
N GLY A 47 -10.08 8.17 -4.59
CA GLY A 47 -9.33 9.33 -4.08
C GLY A 47 -7.97 9.02 -3.44
N PHE A 48 -7.73 7.79 -2.97
CA PHE A 48 -6.43 7.42 -2.39
C PHE A 48 -5.40 7.04 -3.47
N MET A 49 -5.86 6.37 -4.53
CA MET A 49 -4.99 5.83 -5.58
C MET A 49 -4.78 6.80 -6.74
N GLU A 50 -5.55 7.88 -6.82
CA GLU A 50 -5.42 8.91 -7.86
C GLU A 50 -4.06 9.63 -7.82
N GLY A 51 -3.44 9.76 -9.00
CA GLY A 51 -2.24 10.56 -9.21
C GLY A 51 -0.94 10.00 -8.62
N SER A 52 -1.00 8.84 -7.95
CA SER A 52 0.17 8.21 -7.33
C SER A 52 0.83 7.21 -8.28
N ASP A 53 2.16 7.12 -8.27
CA ASP A 53 2.87 5.93 -8.77
C ASP A 53 3.25 5.03 -7.58
N VAL A 54 3.54 3.75 -7.85
CA VAL A 54 3.81 2.79 -6.77
C VAL A 54 5.08 3.15 -5.99
N SER A 55 6.07 3.77 -6.62
CA SER A 55 7.27 4.30 -5.95
C SER A 55 6.92 5.41 -4.97
N ALA A 56 6.03 6.33 -5.36
CA ALA A 56 5.56 7.43 -4.51
C ALA A 56 4.78 6.90 -3.31
N LEU A 57 3.89 5.91 -3.50
CA LEU A 57 3.19 5.25 -2.41
C LEU A 57 4.17 4.55 -1.46
N PHE A 58 5.09 3.74 -1.99
CA PHE A 58 6.11 3.05 -1.21
C PHE A 58 6.97 4.02 -0.40
N THR A 59 7.49 5.06 -1.04
CA THR A 59 8.34 6.08 -0.41
C THR A 59 7.58 6.85 0.66
N LYS A 60 6.33 7.22 0.39
CA LYS A 60 5.49 7.93 1.36
C LYS A 60 5.28 7.04 2.60
N THR A 61 4.85 5.79 2.40
CA THR A 61 4.65 4.84 3.50
C THR A 61 5.92 4.66 4.32
N GLN A 62 7.08 4.47 3.68
CA GLN A 62 8.35 4.34 4.40
C GLN A 62 8.70 5.60 5.22
N ARG A 63 8.41 6.79 4.71
CA ARG A 63 8.84 8.06 5.35
C ARG A 63 7.89 8.58 6.40
N THR A 64 6.63 8.14 6.39
CA THR A 64 5.60 8.68 7.28
C THR A 64 4.89 7.64 8.13
N MET A 65 5.13 6.34 7.89
CA MET A 65 4.46 5.25 8.59
C MET A 65 5.45 4.22 9.18
N PRO A 66 5.07 3.54 10.28
CA PRO A 66 3.97 3.88 11.19
C PRO A 66 4.08 5.31 11.74
N PHE A 67 2.97 5.94 12.10
CA PHE A 67 2.93 7.36 12.47
C PHE A 67 3.84 7.69 13.67
N ASP A 68 3.93 6.77 14.63
CA ASP A 68 4.75 6.84 15.84
C ASP A 68 6.20 6.36 15.63
N ALA A 69 6.46 5.58 14.57
CA ALA A 69 7.78 5.06 14.24
C ALA A 69 8.05 5.04 12.72
N PRO A 70 8.16 6.21 12.04
CA PRO A 70 8.41 6.24 10.60
C PRO A 70 9.71 5.53 10.22
N GLY A 71 9.65 4.67 9.22
CA GLY A 71 10.81 3.92 8.72
C GLY A 71 11.22 2.71 9.57
N ALA A 72 10.39 2.28 10.53
CA ALA A 72 10.69 1.16 11.41
C ALA A 72 10.69 -0.23 10.73
N LEU A 73 10.04 -0.35 9.56
CA LEU A 73 9.96 -1.60 8.82
C LEU A 73 11.08 -1.71 7.78
N THR A 74 11.42 -2.94 7.41
CA THR A 74 12.32 -3.19 6.29
C THR A 74 11.67 -2.79 4.96
N ALA A 75 12.49 -2.55 3.95
CA ALA A 75 12.00 -2.24 2.62
C ALA A 75 11.12 -3.36 2.03
N ALA A 76 11.41 -4.63 2.37
CA ALA A 76 10.61 -5.77 1.95
C ALA A 76 9.21 -5.77 2.60
N GLU A 77 9.13 -5.50 3.90
CA GLU A 77 7.84 -5.38 4.60
C GLU A 77 7.00 -4.23 4.06
N TYR A 78 7.61 -3.09 3.73
CA TYR A 78 6.88 -2.00 3.07
C TYR A 78 6.37 -2.40 1.68
N ALA A 79 7.16 -3.15 0.89
CA ALA A 79 6.72 -3.61 -0.43
C ALA A 79 5.56 -4.60 -0.32
N ASP A 80 5.61 -5.49 0.67
CA ASP A 80 4.53 -6.43 0.96
C ASP A 80 3.25 -5.67 1.36
N ILE A 81 3.33 -4.68 2.26
CA ILE A 81 2.18 -3.85 2.64
C ILE A 81 1.62 -3.06 1.45
N VAL A 82 2.48 -2.52 0.58
CA VAL A 82 2.03 -1.84 -0.64
C VAL A 82 1.32 -2.80 -1.59
N ALA A 83 1.80 -4.04 -1.74
CA ALA A 83 1.12 -5.07 -2.53
C ALA A 83 -0.28 -5.38 -1.99
N PHE A 84 -0.44 -5.45 -0.67
CA PHE A 84 -1.75 -5.62 -0.04
C PHE A 84 -2.68 -4.42 -0.31
N ILE A 85 -2.18 -3.19 -0.18
CA ILE A 85 -2.96 -1.99 -0.49
C ILE A 85 -3.39 -1.98 -1.96
N LEU A 86 -2.53 -2.41 -2.89
CA LEU A 86 -2.87 -2.55 -4.30
C LEU A 86 -3.99 -3.59 -4.51
N GLN A 87 -3.92 -4.73 -3.81
CA GLN A 87 -4.95 -5.78 -3.86
C GLN A 87 -6.32 -5.27 -3.39
N GLU A 88 -6.37 -4.59 -2.24
CA GLU A 88 -7.60 -4.05 -1.66
C GLU A 88 -8.19 -2.90 -2.49
N ASN A 89 -7.35 -2.22 -3.28
CA ASN A 89 -7.78 -1.24 -4.27
C ASN A 89 -8.11 -1.87 -5.63
N GLY A 90 -8.21 -3.20 -5.69
CA GLY A 90 -8.70 -3.94 -6.84
C GLY A 90 -7.72 -4.00 -8.00
N PHE A 91 -6.41 -3.81 -7.79
CA PHE A 91 -5.42 -4.08 -8.84
C PHE A 91 -5.18 -5.59 -8.97
N PRO A 92 -5.06 -6.15 -10.18
CA PRO A 92 -4.89 -7.59 -10.35
C PRO A 92 -3.53 -8.03 -9.81
N ALA A 93 -3.45 -9.25 -9.28
CA ALA A 93 -2.17 -9.87 -8.96
C ALA A 93 -1.48 -10.34 -10.26
N GLY A 94 -0.16 -10.44 -10.22
CA GLY A 94 0.66 -11.09 -11.25
C GLY A 94 1.56 -12.16 -10.65
N ASP A 95 2.61 -12.52 -11.38
CA ASP A 95 3.47 -13.67 -11.04
C ASP A 95 4.75 -13.28 -10.30
N GLN A 96 5.00 -11.99 -10.08
CA GLN A 96 6.24 -11.49 -9.50
C GLN A 96 5.97 -10.59 -8.31
N ASP A 97 6.82 -10.70 -7.30
CA ASP A 97 6.81 -9.79 -6.16
C ASP A 97 7.20 -8.37 -6.62
N LEU A 98 6.44 -7.40 -6.12
CA LEU A 98 6.73 -5.98 -6.17
C LEU A 98 8.15 -5.75 -5.60
N PRO A 99 9.06 -5.10 -6.35
CA PRO A 99 10.40 -4.79 -5.85
C PRO A 99 10.38 -3.99 -4.55
N SER A 100 11.28 -4.31 -3.63
CA SER A 100 11.48 -3.55 -2.38
C SER A 100 12.42 -2.36 -2.54
N ASP A 101 12.43 -1.73 -3.71
CA ASP A 101 13.36 -0.66 -4.06
C ASP A 101 12.65 0.44 -4.85
N ALA A 102 12.71 1.67 -4.33
CA ALA A 102 11.98 2.79 -4.89
C ALA A 102 12.37 3.09 -6.35
N GLU A 103 13.65 2.90 -6.73
CA GLU A 103 14.11 3.10 -8.11
C GLU A 103 13.43 2.12 -9.06
N ARG A 104 13.38 0.84 -8.68
CA ARG A 104 12.73 -0.22 -9.47
C ARG A 104 11.21 -0.10 -9.51
N LEU A 105 10.62 0.61 -8.55
CA LEU A 105 9.19 0.92 -8.52
C LEU A 105 8.83 2.14 -9.38
N ARG A 106 9.80 2.96 -9.75
CA ARG A 106 9.54 4.13 -10.60
C ARG A 106 8.96 3.69 -11.93
N GLY A 107 7.91 4.40 -12.36
CA GLY A 107 7.24 4.13 -13.63
C GLY A 107 6.13 3.08 -13.57
N ILE A 108 5.99 2.34 -12.46
CA ILE A 108 4.80 1.51 -12.23
C ILE A 108 3.62 2.44 -11.90
N ARG A 109 2.84 2.77 -12.93
CA ARG A 109 1.75 3.75 -12.79
C ARG A 109 0.50 3.13 -12.18
N ILE A 110 -0.09 3.85 -11.23
CA ILE A 110 -1.43 3.55 -10.73
C ILE A 110 -2.44 4.19 -11.70
N LEU A 111 -2.68 3.52 -12.83
CA LEU A 111 -3.73 3.94 -13.77
C LEU A 111 -5.11 3.76 -13.14
N ARG A 112 -6.01 4.73 -13.34
CA ARG A 112 -7.46 4.58 -13.08
C ARG A 112 -7.94 3.36 -13.85
N ARG A 113 -8.69 2.46 -13.20
CA ARG A 113 -9.48 1.50 -13.95
C ARG A 113 -10.52 2.31 -14.72
N ALA A 114 -10.59 2.11 -16.04
CA ALA A 114 -11.80 2.45 -16.77
C ALA A 114 -12.84 1.40 -16.36
N ASP A 115 -13.92 1.92 -15.82
CA ASP A 115 -15.20 1.28 -15.53
C ASP A 115 -15.69 0.36 -16.67
#